data_AF-A0A1U8H192-F1
#
_entry.id   AF-A0A1U8H192-F1
#
_cell.length_a   1.000
_cell.length_b   1.000
_cell.length_c   1.000
_cell.angle_alpha   90.00
_cell.angle_beta   90.00
_cell.angle_gamma   90.00
#
_symmetry.space_group_name_H-M   'P 1'
#
loop_
_entity.id
_entity.type
_entity.pdbx_description
1 polymer ?
#
loop_
_entity_poly.entity_id
_entity_poly.type
_entity_poly.pdbx_seq_one_letter_code
_entity_poly.pdbx_strand_id
1 'polypeptide(L)'
;MEKQGEIEKGKANNFEVSFSALRKDVDNVLDFMERLKNEEDQNVVNVYLIERLRLELAFICIYVQLSYSDLDTMTASSQGVKDMLRSILNAVGNNVRCKYNMDHVLPSLTDNIDDCVSSCHHYTSSATMTEEQLNFLLLNLHHISKYYGEQIFRLEILQNVCGNVGDFHGLIVNGCVEHKIVEYVLPQLQYMADRVGRFIMYSFHSNLAHLLLKVIPIELEVIHICFTNLRASTSAEVGRFIKNLLEISPDIL
;
A
#
# COMPACT_ATOMS: atom_id res chain seq x y z
N MET A 1 7.08 17.34 -27.32
CA MET A 1 6.41 16.27 -26.53
C MET A 1 7.37 15.14 -26.19
N GLU A 2 8.22 14.64 -27.11
CA GLU A 2 9.22 13.59 -26.82
C GLU A 2 10.13 13.86 -25.60
N LYS A 3 10.77 15.04 -25.53
CA LYS A 3 11.69 15.37 -24.43
C LYS A 3 11.03 15.41 -23.04
N GLN A 4 9.74 15.75 -22.99
CA GLN A 4 8.99 15.76 -21.72
C GLN A 4 8.67 14.32 -21.27
N GLY A 5 8.29 13.45 -22.23
CA GLY A 5 8.07 12.03 -21.96
C GLY A 5 9.32 11.28 -21.50
N GLU A 6 10.49 11.61 -22.03
CA GLU A 6 11.77 11.04 -21.57
C GLU A 6 12.14 11.46 -20.15
N ILE A 7 11.88 12.72 -19.79
CA ILE A 7 12.11 13.24 -18.42
C ILE A 7 11.16 12.58 -17.42
N GLU A 8 9.88 12.44 -17.75
CA GLU A 8 8.89 11.77 -16.90
C GLU A 8 9.21 10.28 -16.71
N LYS A 9 9.64 9.60 -17.78
CA LYS A 9 10.08 8.21 -17.73
C LYS A 9 11.32 8.02 -16.86
N GLY A 10 12.30 8.93 -16.95
CA GLY A 10 13.49 8.92 -16.10
C GLY A 10 13.16 9.10 -14.61
N LYS A 11 12.21 9.99 -14.29
CA LYS A 11 11.74 10.20 -12.91
C LYS A 11 10.99 8.99 -12.36
N ALA A 12 10.13 8.37 -13.17
CA ALA A 12 9.38 7.17 -12.79
C ALA A 12 10.32 6.00 -12.45
N ASN A 13 11.34 5.77 -13.28
CA ASN A 13 12.34 4.73 -13.04
C ASN A 13 13.13 4.97 -11.74
N ASN A 14 13.51 6.21 -11.46
CA ASN A 14 14.22 6.54 -10.22
C ASN A 14 13.35 6.29 -8.99
N PHE A 15 12.08 6.69 -9.04
CA PHE A 15 11.14 6.43 -7.94
C PHE A 15 10.93 4.93 -7.70
N GLU A 16 10.77 4.13 -8.75
CA GLU A 16 10.59 2.69 -8.63
C GLU A 16 11.81 2.00 -7.99
N VAL A 17 13.03 2.43 -8.36
CA VAL A 17 14.28 1.95 -7.75
C VAL A 17 14.34 2.31 -6.27
N SER A 18 14.10 3.58 -5.91
CA SER A 18 14.10 4.02 -4.52
C SER A 18 13.03 3.32 -3.69
N PHE A 19 11.81 3.15 -4.24
CA PHE A 19 10.73 2.45 -3.56
C PHE A 19 11.03 0.96 -3.37
N SER A 20 11.67 0.32 -4.36
CA SER A 20 12.12 -1.06 -4.21
C SER A 20 13.19 -1.22 -3.13
N ALA A 21 14.12 -0.26 -3.03
CA ALA A 21 15.13 -0.25 -1.97
C ALA A 21 14.50 -0.04 -0.60
N LEU A 22 13.53 0.89 -0.49
CA LEU A 22 12.74 1.11 0.72
C LEU A 22 12.03 -0.18 1.16
N ARG A 23 11.33 -0.87 0.26
CA ARG A 23 10.63 -2.14 0.57
C ARG A 23 11.58 -3.17 1.18
N LYS A 24 12.75 -3.35 0.56
CA LYS A 24 13.77 -4.29 1.06
C LYS A 24 14.26 -3.94 2.45
N ASP A 25 14.51 -2.65 2.73
CA ASP A 25 14.96 -2.22 4.05
C ASP A 25 13.88 -2.36 5.11
N VAL A 26 12.62 -2.08 4.75
CA VAL A 26 11.46 -2.33 5.62
C VAL A 26 11.37 -3.81 5.96
N ASP A 27 11.50 -4.71 4.98
CA ASP A 27 11.49 -6.17 5.21
C ASP A 27 12.62 -6.60 6.16
N ASN A 28 13.83 -6.07 5.97
CA ASN A 28 14.97 -6.35 6.84
C ASN A 28 14.70 -5.88 8.29
N VAL A 29 14.12 -4.69 8.46
CA VAL A 29 13.76 -4.15 9.78
C VAL A 29 12.67 -5.00 10.42
N LEU A 30 11.62 -5.37 9.68
CA LEU A 30 10.52 -6.16 10.21
C LEU A 30 10.96 -7.59 10.59
N ASP A 31 11.84 -8.22 9.81
CA ASP A 31 12.47 -9.50 10.16
C ASP A 31 13.31 -9.37 11.44
N PHE A 32 14.11 -8.30 11.55
CA PHE A 32 14.84 -8.01 12.79
C PHE A 32 13.90 -7.87 13.99
N MET A 33 12.83 -7.10 13.86
CA MET A 33 11.86 -6.89 14.94
C MET A 33 11.14 -8.17 15.35
N GLU A 34 10.78 -9.02 14.39
CA GLU A 34 10.12 -10.30 14.66
C GLU A 34 11.08 -11.24 15.41
N ARG A 35 12.36 -11.28 15.03
CA ARG A 35 13.37 -12.07 15.74
C ARG A 35 13.62 -11.53 17.13
N LEU A 36 13.69 -10.20 17.28
CA LEU A 36 13.89 -9.53 18.55
C LEU A 36 12.75 -9.86 19.53
N LYS A 37 11.50 -9.84 19.06
CA LYS A 37 10.30 -10.20 19.84
C LYS A 37 10.34 -11.63 20.39
N ASN A 38 11.06 -12.53 19.72
CA ASN A 38 11.17 -13.94 20.10
C ASN A 38 12.39 -14.24 21.01
N GLU A 39 13.20 -13.24 21.40
CA GLU A 39 14.28 -13.42 22.38
C GLU A 39 13.73 -13.45 23.83
N GLU A 40 14.27 -14.33 24.69
CA GLU A 40 13.71 -14.66 26.02
C GLU A 40 13.64 -13.48 27.03
N ASP A 41 14.38 -12.38 26.80
CA ASP A 41 14.56 -11.26 27.75
C ASP A 41 13.77 -9.98 27.41
N GLN A 42 12.71 -10.06 26.58
CA GLN A 42 12.00 -8.87 26.11
C GLN A 42 11.10 -8.22 27.19
N ASN A 43 11.37 -6.94 27.49
CA ASN A 43 10.46 -6.08 28.28
C ASN A 43 9.17 -5.78 27.47
N VAL A 44 8.02 -5.72 28.13
CA VAL A 44 6.71 -5.33 27.55
C VAL A 44 6.78 -3.99 26.77
N VAL A 45 7.64 -3.06 27.21
CA VAL A 45 7.88 -1.77 26.53
C VAL A 45 8.45 -1.96 25.12
N ASN A 46 9.27 -2.99 24.87
CA ASN A 46 9.82 -3.28 23.55
C ASN A 46 8.75 -3.78 22.59
N VAL A 47 7.81 -4.61 23.05
CA VAL A 47 6.75 -5.15 22.20
C VAL A 47 5.84 -4.04 21.68
N TYR A 48 5.44 -3.10 22.55
CA TYR A 48 4.64 -1.94 22.12
C TYR A 48 5.38 -1.06 21.11
N LEU A 49 6.67 -0.77 21.34
CA LEU A 49 7.48 0.02 20.41
C LEU A 49 7.67 -0.68 19.06
N ILE A 50 7.87 -2.00 19.05
CA ILE A 50 7.97 -2.81 17.83
C ILE A 50 6.68 -2.73 17.02
N GLU A 51 5.53 -2.94 17.66
CA GLU A 51 4.24 -2.89 16.96
C GLU A 51 3.92 -1.48 16.46
N ARG A 52 4.27 -0.44 17.22
CA ARG A 52 4.13 0.96 16.78
C ARG A 52 5.06 1.29 15.60
N LEU A 53 6.29 0.79 15.61
CA LEU A 53 7.21 0.96 14.49
C LEU A 53 6.67 0.27 13.22
N ARG A 54 6.16 -0.96 13.35
CA ARG A 54 5.53 -1.68 12.23
C ARG A 54 4.37 -0.88 11.64
N LEU A 55 3.56 -0.23 12.48
CA LEU A 55 2.47 0.62 12.04
C LEU A 55 2.96 1.86 11.25
N GLU A 56 3.95 2.57 11.77
CA GLU A 56 4.50 3.78 11.11
C GLU A 56 5.23 3.43 9.80
N LEU A 57 5.95 2.31 9.75
CA LEU A 57 6.55 1.82 8.50
C LEU A 57 5.47 1.49 7.46
N ALA A 58 4.38 0.81 7.85
CA ALA A 58 3.28 0.53 6.95
C ALA A 58 2.63 1.83 6.43
N PHE A 59 2.51 2.84 7.30
CA PHE A 59 2.01 4.16 6.93
C PHE A 59 2.90 4.83 5.87
N ILE A 60 4.21 4.92 6.12
CA ILE A 60 5.19 5.47 5.16
C ILE A 60 5.12 4.73 3.82
N CYS A 61 5.08 3.40 3.84
CA CYS A 61 5.04 2.58 2.64
C CYS A 61 3.80 2.86 1.78
N ILE A 62 2.61 2.91 2.38
CA ILE A 62 1.38 3.21 1.64
C ILE A 62 1.41 4.63 1.10
N TYR A 63 1.90 5.57 1.89
CA TYR A 63 1.96 6.97 1.51
C TYR A 63 2.88 7.20 0.30
N VAL A 64 4.06 6.61 0.34
CA VAL A 64 5.03 6.63 -0.77
C VAL A 64 4.41 5.95 -1.99
N GLN A 65 3.86 4.74 -1.83
CA GLN A 65 3.31 3.97 -2.94
C GLN A 65 2.15 4.67 -3.65
N LEU A 66 1.26 5.30 -2.90
CA LEU A 66 0.14 6.08 -3.44
C LEU A 66 0.57 7.49 -3.87
N SER A 67 1.87 7.81 -3.77
CA SER A 67 2.48 9.10 -4.13
C SER A 67 1.68 10.29 -3.60
N TYR A 68 1.31 10.22 -2.32
CA TYR A 68 0.55 11.29 -1.69
C TYR A 68 1.52 12.39 -1.22
N SER A 69 1.05 13.65 -1.13
CA SER A 69 1.92 14.84 -1.25
C SER A 69 1.95 15.77 -0.03
N ASP A 70 1.34 15.41 1.09
CA ASP A 70 1.51 16.16 2.35
C ASP A 70 2.89 15.80 2.97
N LEU A 71 3.87 16.61 2.58
CA LEU A 71 5.28 16.49 2.96
C LEU A 71 5.49 16.66 4.47
N ASP A 72 4.69 17.49 5.12
CA ASP A 72 4.83 17.77 6.55
C ASP A 72 4.48 16.53 7.38
N THR A 73 3.37 15.86 7.02
CA THR A 73 2.97 14.59 7.65
C THR A 73 4.01 13.50 7.42
N MET A 74 4.59 13.40 6.21
CA MET A 74 5.63 12.42 5.91
C MET A 74 6.94 12.68 6.64
N THR A 75 7.34 13.95 6.74
CA THR A 75 8.55 14.32 7.46
C THR A 75 8.41 13.99 8.95
N ALA A 76 7.23 14.26 9.53
CA ALA A 76 6.94 13.91 10.92
C ALA A 76 6.94 12.39 11.16
N SER A 77 6.30 11.60 10.29
CA SER A 77 6.29 10.12 10.41
C SER A 77 7.68 9.52 10.18
N SER A 78 8.43 10.01 9.17
CA SER A 78 9.83 9.64 8.93
C SER A 78 10.70 9.88 10.16
N GLN A 79 10.56 11.04 10.80
CA GLN A 79 11.28 11.32 12.04
C GLN A 79 10.85 10.40 13.19
N GLY A 80 9.56 10.11 13.33
CA GLY A 80 9.03 9.16 14.30
C GLY A 80 9.62 7.75 14.14
N VAL A 81 9.73 7.26 12.90
CA VAL A 81 10.40 5.99 12.59
C VAL A 81 11.87 6.01 13.01
N LYS A 82 12.61 7.07 12.64
CA LYS A 82 14.03 7.23 13.00
C LYS A 82 14.23 7.22 14.52
N ASP A 83 13.36 7.89 15.27
CA ASP A 83 13.45 7.98 16.73
C ASP A 83 13.09 6.65 17.42
N MET A 84 12.05 5.95 16.94
CA MET A 84 11.69 4.62 17.45
C MET A 84 12.77 3.58 17.18
N LEU A 85 13.33 3.55 15.97
CA LEU A 85 14.44 2.67 15.63
C LEU A 85 15.65 2.94 16.53
N ARG A 86 16.00 4.21 16.73
CA ARG A 86 17.09 4.59 17.64
C ARG A 86 16.81 4.12 19.08
N SER A 87 15.58 4.26 19.56
CA SER A 87 15.18 3.80 20.89
C SER A 87 15.35 2.28 21.03
N ILE A 88 14.84 1.51 20.07
CA ILE A 88 14.96 0.04 20.06
C ILE A 88 16.43 -0.38 20.01
N LEU A 89 17.22 0.23 19.13
CA LEU A 89 18.65 -0.11 18.98
C LEU A 89 19.52 0.32 20.15
N ASN A 90 19.13 1.35 20.90
CA ASN A 90 19.82 1.73 22.14
C ASN A 90 19.50 0.78 23.29
N ALA A 91 18.28 0.22 23.31
CA ALA A 91 17.87 -0.79 24.29
C ALA A 91 18.54 -2.15 24.01
N VAL A 92 18.85 -2.42 22.75
CA VAL A 92 19.46 -3.68 22.29
C VAL A 92 20.98 -3.53 22.24
N GLY A 93 21.72 -4.45 22.86
CA GLY A 93 23.18 -4.37 22.90
C GLY A 93 23.84 -4.42 21.51
N ASN A 94 25.01 -3.79 21.35
CA ASN A 94 25.75 -3.71 20.08
C ASN A 94 25.95 -5.07 19.39
N ASN A 95 26.15 -6.15 20.15
CA ASN A 95 26.32 -7.50 19.59
C ASN A 95 25.11 -7.95 18.78
N VAL A 96 23.89 -7.65 19.25
CA VAL A 96 22.64 -7.99 18.56
C VAL A 96 22.48 -7.09 17.33
N ARG A 97 22.78 -5.79 17.46
CA ARG A 97 22.77 -4.85 16.33
C ARG A 97 23.68 -5.30 15.18
N CYS A 98 24.91 -5.69 15.47
CA CYS A 98 25.86 -6.17 14.45
C CYS A 98 25.44 -7.53 13.87
N LYS A 99 24.90 -8.45 14.68
CA LYS A 99 24.40 -9.76 14.24
C LYS A 99 23.35 -9.65 13.13
N TYR A 100 22.48 -8.65 13.20
CA TYR A 100 21.43 -8.40 12.21
C TYR A 100 21.78 -7.32 11.19
N ASN A 101 23.04 -6.89 11.13
CA ASN A 101 23.53 -5.88 10.19
C ASN A 101 22.76 -4.54 10.23
N MET A 102 22.22 -4.19 11.40
CA MET A 102 21.39 -2.98 11.56
C MET A 102 22.21 -1.69 11.43
N ASP A 103 23.54 -1.79 11.54
CA ASP A 103 24.48 -0.70 11.24
C ASP A 103 24.43 -0.23 9.78
N HIS A 104 24.09 -1.13 8.85
CA HIS A 104 23.94 -0.80 7.44
C HIS A 104 22.47 -0.60 7.04
N VAL A 105 21.55 -1.40 7.60
CA VAL A 105 20.12 -1.31 7.27
C VAL A 105 19.50 0.01 7.74
N LEU A 106 19.87 0.53 8.91
CA LEU A 106 19.25 1.75 9.44
C LEU A 106 19.59 3.02 8.62
N PRO A 107 20.86 3.30 8.28
CA PRO A 107 21.18 4.41 7.38
C PRO A 107 20.50 4.24 6.03
N SER A 108 20.54 3.04 5.45
CA SER A 108 19.91 2.74 4.15
C SER A 108 18.40 3.01 4.18
N LEU A 109 17.68 2.55 5.22
CA LEU A 109 16.26 2.82 5.38
C LEU A 109 15.98 4.33 5.46
N THR A 110 16.79 5.04 6.23
CA THR A 110 16.65 6.49 6.41
C THR A 110 16.83 7.22 5.08
N ASP A 111 17.89 6.91 4.35
CA ASP A 111 18.19 7.50 3.05
C ASP A 111 17.08 7.15 2.04
N ASN A 112 16.63 5.90 2.01
CA ASN A 112 15.57 5.45 1.09
C ASN A 112 14.21 6.10 1.39
N ILE A 113 13.86 6.31 2.67
CA ILE A 113 12.66 7.07 3.04
C ILE A 113 12.77 8.51 2.52
N ASP A 114 13.89 9.18 2.78
CA ASP A 114 14.10 10.57 2.41
C ASP A 114 14.11 10.75 0.87
N ASP A 115 14.74 9.82 0.14
CA ASP A 115 14.74 9.77 -1.33
C ASP A 115 13.34 9.55 -1.91
N CYS A 116 12.58 8.61 -1.34
CA CYS A 116 11.21 8.34 -1.75
C CYS A 116 10.31 9.56 -1.52
N VAL A 117 10.38 10.16 -0.33
CA VAL A 117 9.58 11.35 0.02
C VAL A 117 9.91 12.51 -0.91
N SER A 118 11.19 12.76 -1.18
CA SER A 118 11.64 13.80 -2.11
C SER A 118 11.13 13.57 -3.53
N SER A 119 11.04 12.30 -3.94
CA SER A 119 10.62 11.90 -5.29
C SER A 119 9.11 11.86 -5.48
N CYS A 120 8.32 11.75 -4.40
CA CYS A 120 6.85 11.70 -4.44
C CYS A 120 6.20 12.95 -5.07
N HIS A 121 6.86 14.11 -5.00
CA HIS A 121 6.35 15.38 -5.57
C HIS A 121 6.28 15.42 -7.09
N HIS A 122 6.90 14.46 -7.78
CA HIS A 122 7.05 14.49 -9.23
C HIS A 122 6.51 13.24 -9.93
N TYR A 123 5.92 12.31 -9.16
CA TYR A 123 5.35 11.09 -9.71
C TYR A 123 3.89 11.34 -10.11
N THR A 124 3.65 11.44 -11.41
CA THR A 124 2.31 11.33 -11.96
C THR A 124 1.99 9.84 -12.09
N SER A 125 1.06 9.35 -11.27
CA SER A 125 0.55 7.97 -11.31
C SER A 125 -0.14 7.69 -12.65
N SER A 126 0.65 7.28 -13.65
CA SER A 126 0.17 6.89 -14.98
C SER A 126 0.58 5.46 -15.36
N ALA A 127 1.41 4.81 -14.53
CA ALA A 127 1.80 3.42 -14.71
C ALA A 127 0.80 2.51 -13.98
N THR A 128 0.29 1.51 -14.72
CA THR A 128 -0.47 0.36 -14.19
C THR A 128 0.29 -0.25 -13.00
N MET A 129 -0.32 -0.24 -11.80
CA MET A 129 0.29 -0.81 -10.60
C MET A 129 0.52 -2.31 -10.80
N THR A 130 1.70 -2.82 -10.46
CA THR A 130 2.00 -4.25 -10.63
C THR A 130 1.31 -5.08 -9.54
N GLU A 131 1.15 -6.39 -9.78
CA GLU A 131 0.59 -7.31 -8.78
C GLU A 131 1.40 -7.32 -7.48
N GLU A 132 2.73 -7.27 -7.57
CA GLU A 132 3.60 -7.19 -6.39
C GLU A 132 3.36 -5.89 -5.60
N GLN A 133 3.19 -4.77 -6.28
CA GLN A 133 2.86 -3.49 -5.64
C GLN A 133 1.48 -3.56 -4.98
N LEU A 134 0.47 -4.12 -5.66
CA LEU A 134 -0.86 -4.31 -5.11
C LEU A 134 -0.85 -5.18 -3.84
N ASN A 135 -0.15 -6.31 -3.87
CA ASN A 135 -0.01 -7.22 -2.73
C ASN A 135 0.68 -6.53 -1.55
N PHE A 136 1.72 -5.73 -1.83
CA PHE A 136 2.41 -4.94 -0.81
C PHE A 136 1.50 -3.86 -0.20
N LEU A 137 0.68 -3.20 -1.01
CA LEU A 137 -0.33 -2.23 -0.54
C LEU A 137 -1.36 -2.91 0.37
N LEU A 138 -1.93 -4.03 -0.07
CA LEU A 138 -2.90 -4.82 0.70
C LEU A 138 -2.34 -5.26 2.05
N LEU A 139 -1.09 -5.74 2.08
CA LEU A 139 -0.41 -6.15 3.31
C LEU A 139 -0.31 -4.99 4.31
N ASN A 140 0.16 -3.84 3.84
CA ASN A 140 0.29 -2.66 4.71
C ASN A 140 -1.08 -2.13 5.16
N LEU A 141 -2.11 -2.16 4.31
CA LEU A 141 -3.45 -1.75 4.68
C LEU A 141 -4.05 -2.66 5.74
N HIS A 142 -3.86 -3.96 5.61
CA HIS A 142 -4.27 -4.94 6.61
C HIS A 142 -3.60 -4.63 7.96
N HIS A 143 -2.28 -4.35 7.96
CA HIS A 143 -1.59 -3.96 9.17
C HIS A 143 -2.15 -2.69 9.82
N ILE A 144 -2.39 -1.62 9.06
CA ILE A 144 -2.97 -0.38 9.60
C ILE A 144 -4.39 -0.63 10.15
N SER A 145 -5.21 -1.42 9.44
CA SER A 145 -6.61 -1.65 9.83
C SER A 145 -6.76 -2.29 11.20
N LYS A 146 -5.78 -3.10 11.63
CA LYS A 146 -5.74 -3.71 12.97
C LYS A 146 -5.67 -2.69 14.10
N TYR A 147 -5.11 -1.50 13.84
CA TYR A 147 -4.86 -0.47 14.86
C TYR A 147 -5.91 0.63 14.89
N TYR A 148 -6.52 0.94 13.74
CA TYR A 148 -7.46 2.06 13.61
C TYR A 148 -8.91 1.59 13.62
N GLY A 149 -9.41 1.16 14.78
CA GLY A 149 -10.77 0.64 14.98
C GLY A 149 -11.90 1.48 14.34
N GLU A 150 -12.02 2.77 14.67
CA GLU A 150 -13.11 3.62 14.14
C GLU A 150 -12.91 4.10 12.69
N GLN A 151 -11.68 3.95 12.15
CA GLN A 151 -11.40 4.24 10.73
C GLN A 151 -11.38 2.96 9.86
N ILE A 152 -11.75 1.80 10.43
CA ILE A 152 -11.83 0.49 9.75
C ILE A 152 -12.58 0.62 8.45
N PHE A 153 -13.76 1.27 8.46
CA PHE A 153 -14.60 1.39 7.26
C PHE A 153 -13.84 2.00 6.07
N ARG A 154 -12.95 2.98 6.33
CA ARG A 154 -12.19 3.65 5.28
C ARG A 154 -11.14 2.72 4.68
N LEU A 155 -10.43 1.98 5.54
CA LEU A 155 -9.38 1.05 5.11
C LEU A 155 -9.97 -0.21 4.48
N GLU A 156 -11.14 -0.65 4.94
CA GLU A 156 -11.89 -1.79 4.42
C GLU A 156 -12.34 -1.56 2.98
N ILE A 157 -12.86 -0.37 2.66
CA ILE A 157 -13.16 0.01 1.27
C ILE A 157 -11.93 -0.14 0.37
N LEU A 158 -10.79 0.41 0.78
CA LEU A 158 -9.59 0.33 -0.05
C LEU A 158 -9.07 -1.09 -0.15
N GLN A 159 -9.12 -1.87 0.94
CA GLN A 159 -8.82 -3.30 0.91
C GLN A 159 -9.73 -4.03 -0.06
N ASN A 160 -11.02 -3.72 -0.12
CA ASN A 160 -11.98 -4.32 -1.05
C ASN A 160 -11.67 -3.94 -2.49
N VAL A 161 -11.47 -2.64 -2.78
CA VAL A 161 -11.12 -2.17 -4.13
C VAL A 161 -9.80 -2.79 -4.59
N CYS A 162 -8.77 -2.80 -3.74
CA CYS A 162 -7.50 -3.44 -4.02
C CYS A 162 -7.63 -4.97 -4.19
N GLY A 163 -8.44 -5.62 -3.35
CA GLY A 163 -8.74 -7.05 -3.45
C GLY A 163 -9.39 -7.40 -4.78
N ASN A 164 -10.35 -6.59 -5.24
CA ASN A 164 -10.99 -6.76 -6.55
C ASN A 164 -10.00 -6.65 -7.71
N VAL A 165 -9.00 -5.75 -7.61
CA VAL A 165 -7.92 -5.67 -8.61
C VAL A 165 -7.09 -6.96 -8.61
N GLY A 166 -6.80 -7.52 -7.43
CA GLY A 166 -6.04 -8.76 -7.28
C GLY A 166 -6.78 -9.97 -7.81
N ASP A 167 -8.06 -10.10 -7.47
CA ASP A 167 -8.93 -11.15 -8.01
C ASP A 167 -9.04 -11.06 -9.54
N PHE A 168 -9.14 -9.84 -10.08
CA PHE A 168 -9.14 -9.63 -11.54
C PHE A 168 -7.80 -10.05 -12.15
N HIS A 169 -6.66 -9.75 -11.53
CA HIS A 169 -5.36 -10.29 -11.94
C HIS A 169 -5.34 -11.82 -11.95
N GLY A 170 -5.92 -12.47 -10.94
CA GLY A 170 -6.08 -13.93 -10.90
C GLY A 170 -6.84 -14.47 -12.12
N LEU A 171 -7.95 -13.81 -12.50
CA LEU A 171 -8.71 -14.18 -13.70
C LEU A 171 -7.89 -14.06 -15.00
N ILE A 172 -7.01 -13.05 -15.09
CA ILE A 172 -6.10 -12.87 -16.24
C ILE A 172 -5.12 -14.04 -16.30
N VAL A 173 -4.44 -14.34 -15.19
CA VAL A 173 -3.43 -15.41 -15.11
C VAL A 173 -4.05 -16.78 -15.43
N ASN A 174 -5.30 -16.99 -15.02
CA ASN A 174 -6.05 -18.22 -15.30
C ASN A 174 -6.67 -18.29 -16.71
N GLY A 175 -6.46 -17.27 -17.55
CA GLY A 175 -6.99 -17.22 -18.92
C GLY A 175 -8.53 -17.14 -18.98
N CYS A 176 -9.17 -16.70 -17.91
CA CYS A 176 -10.63 -16.63 -17.78
C CYS A 176 -11.25 -15.40 -18.44
N VAL A 177 -10.41 -14.45 -18.88
CA VAL A 177 -10.83 -13.14 -19.40
C VAL A 177 -10.12 -12.89 -20.72
N GLU A 178 -10.88 -12.47 -21.73
CA GLU A 178 -10.32 -12.13 -23.04
C GLU A 178 -9.42 -10.89 -22.95
N HIS A 179 -8.37 -10.86 -23.76
CA HIS A 179 -7.40 -9.74 -23.80
C HIS A 179 -8.07 -8.36 -23.92
N LYS A 180 -9.11 -8.23 -24.74
CA LYS A 180 -9.83 -6.95 -24.94
C LYS A 180 -10.51 -6.46 -23.66
N ILE A 181 -11.00 -7.39 -22.84
CA ILE A 181 -11.61 -7.06 -21.55
C ILE A 181 -10.52 -6.66 -20.56
N VAL A 182 -9.37 -7.34 -20.58
CA VAL A 182 -8.22 -6.98 -19.74
C VAL A 182 -7.74 -5.56 -20.02
N GLU A 183 -7.51 -5.21 -21.29
CA GLU A 183 -7.07 -3.88 -21.71
C GLU A 183 -8.04 -2.77 -21.30
N TYR A 184 -9.34 -3.07 -21.20
CA TYR A 184 -10.35 -2.10 -20.80
C TYR A 184 -10.54 -2.01 -19.29
N VAL A 185 -10.71 -3.15 -18.61
CA VAL A 185 -11.16 -3.20 -17.20
C VAL A 185 -10.00 -2.98 -16.23
N LEU A 186 -8.81 -3.56 -16.49
CA LEU A 186 -7.69 -3.48 -15.55
C LEU A 186 -7.25 -2.03 -15.25
N PRO A 187 -7.05 -1.15 -16.25
CA PRO A 187 -6.66 0.23 -15.98
C PRO A 187 -7.69 0.99 -15.14
N GLN A 188 -8.98 0.70 -15.31
CA GLN A 188 -10.05 1.35 -14.56
C GLN A 188 -10.04 0.90 -13.10
N LEU A 189 -9.93 -0.42 -12.85
CA LEU A 189 -9.83 -0.98 -11.50
C LEU A 189 -8.65 -0.40 -10.72
N GLN A 190 -7.48 -0.30 -11.38
CA GLN A 190 -6.29 0.27 -10.74
C GLN A 190 -6.39 1.77 -10.51
N TYR A 191 -6.93 2.52 -11.47
CA TYR A 191 -7.19 3.95 -11.31
C TYR A 191 -8.12 4.23 -10.11
N MET A 192 -9.12 3.36 -9.92
CA MET A 192 -10.02 3.43 -8.78
C MET A 192 -9.31 3.13 -7.46
N ALA A 193 -8.44 2.12 -7.41
CA ALA A 193 -7.60 1.85 -6.25
C ALA A 193 -6.69 3.03 -5.88
N ASP A 194 -6.03 3.67 -6.87
CA ASP A 194 -5.21 4.87 -6.66
C ASP A 194 -6.04 6.04 -6.10
N ARG A 195 -7.22 6.32 -6.68
CA ARG A 195 -8.11 7.39 -6.22
C ARG A 195 -8.60 7.18 -4.79
N VAL A 196 -9.07 5.98 -4.48
CA VAL A 196 -9.57 5.63 -3.13
C VAL A 196 -8.41 5.71 -2.14
N GLY A 197 -7.24 5.21 -2.52
CA GLY A 197 -6.02 5.28 -1.70
C GLY A 197 -5.62 6.69 -1.34
N ARG A 198 -5.41 7.55 -2.35
CA ARG A 198 -5.08 8.97 -2.14
C ARG A 198 -6.12 9.68 -1.29
N PHE A 199 -7.39 9.38 -1.53
CA PHE A 199 -8.48 9.99 -0.81
C PHE A 199 -8.53 9.56 0.66
N ILE A 200 -8.27 8.29 0.98
CA ILE A 200 -8.18 7.81 2.37
C ILE A 200 -7.00 8.44 3.08
N MET A 201 -5.85 8.56 2.40
CA MET A 201 -4.68 9.25 2.94
C MET A 201 -4.95 10.72 3.26
N TYR A 202 -5.66 11.43 2.38
CA TYR A 202 -6.19 12.77 2.67
C TYR A 202 -7.21 12.78 3.83
N SER A 203 -7.98 11.71 3.95
CA SER A 203 -9.09 11.63 4.91
C SER A 203 -8.69 11.27 6.32
N PHE A 204 -7.51 10.67 6.56
CA PHE A 204 -7.01 10.45 7.93
C PHE A 204 -7.07 11.72 8.81
N HIS A 205 -7.10 12.90 8.18
CA HIS A 205 -7.21 14.21 8.84
C HIS A 205 -8.53 14.98 8.56
N SER A 206 -9.50 14.40 7.82
CA SER A 206 -10.75 15.06 7.43
C SER A 206 -12.03 14.21 7.60
N ASN A 207 -13.19 14.86 7.49
CA ASN A 207 -14.51 14.35 7.90
C ASN A 207 -15.00 13.15 7.06
N LEU A 208 -15.53 12.13 7.74
CA LEU A 208 -16.05 10.87 7.19
C LEU A 208 -17.13 11.08 6.11
N ALA A 209 -17.93 12.14 6.20
CA ALA A 209 -19.02 12.38 5.24
C ALA A 209 -18.53 12.63 3.80
N HIS A 210 -17.32 13.17 3.62
CA HIS A 210 -16.73 13.37 2.29
C HIS A 210 -16.21 12.06 1.67
N LEU A 211 -15.92 11.06 2.50
CA LEU A 211 -15.46 9.74 2.07
C LEU A 211 -16.56 8.96 1.37
N LEU A 212 -17.72 8.85 2.00
CA LEU A 212 -18.85 8.09 1.45
C LEU A 212 -19.26 8.63 0.08
N LEU A 213 -19.30 9.96 -0.09
CA LEU A 213 -19.69 10.60 -1.35
C LEU A 213 -18.71 10.38 -2.51
N LYS A 214 -17.46 10.00 -2.25
CA LYS A 214 -16.46 9.75 -3.30
C LYS A 214 -16.16 8.27 -3.50
N VAL A 215 -16.26 7.47 -2.44
CA VAL A 215 -16.06 6.02 -2.50
C VAL A 215 -17.24 5.32 -3.14
N ILE A 216 -18.46 5.61 -2.70
CA ILE A 216 -19.65 4.87 -3.17
C ILE A 216 -19.79 4.95 -4.70
N PRO A 217 -19.63 6.12 -5.35
CA PRO A 217 -19.62 6.18 -6.82
C PRO A 217 -18.53 5.32 -7.47
N ILE A 218 -17.37 5.18 -6.82
CA ILE A 218 -16.26 4.37 -7.32
C ILE A 218 -16.57 2.88 -7.20
N GLU A 219 -17.07 2.41 -6.07
CA GLU A 219 -17.51 1.01 -5.91
C GLU A 219 -18.63 0.65 -6.90
N LEU A 220 -19.59 1.56 -7.09
CA LEU A 220 -20.64 1.42 -8.10
C LEU A 220 -20.07 1.32 -9.52
N GLU A 221 -19.07 2.13 -9.84
CA GLU A 221 -18.39 2.13 -11.14
C GLU A 221 -17.62 0.82 -11.36
N VAL A 222 -16.90 0.31 -10.34
CA VAL A 222 -16.24 -1.02 -10.35
C VAL A 222 -17.25 -2.12 -10.67
N ILE A 223 -18.35 -2.17 -9.91
CA ILE A 223 -19.39 -3.20 -10.07
C ILE A 223 -19.97 -3.11 -11.47
N HIS A 224 -20.29 -1.91 -11.94
CA HIS A 224 -20.89 -1.70 -13.25
C HIS A 224 -19.95 -2.13 -14.38
N ILE A 225 -18.68 -1.75 -14.34
CA ILE A 225 -17.67 -2.12 -15.34
C ILE A 225 -17.47 -3.63 -15.35
N CYS A 226 -17.24 -4.24 -14.18
CA CYS A 226 -17.00 -5.68 -14.08
C CYS A 226 -18.22 -6.47 -14.53
N PHE A 227 -19.40 -6.15 -14.00
CA PHE A 227 -20.65 -6.84 -14.38
C PHE A 227 -20.92 -6.71 -15.87
N THR A 228 -20.84 -5.51 -16.44
CA THR A 228 -21.15 -5.29 -17.86
C THR A 228 -20.20 -6.05 -18.79
N ASN A 229 -18.90 -6.07 -18.47
CA ASN A 229 -17.89 -6.70 -19.33
C ASN A 229 -17.74 -8.21 -19.10
N LEU A 230 -18.05 -8.71 -17.90
CA LEU A 230 -17.83 -10.11 -17.53
C LEU A 230 -19.11 -10.96 -17.51
N ARG A 231 -20.30 -10.36 -17.57
CA ARG A 231 -21.59 -11.07 -17.46
C ARG A 231 -21.81 -12.17 -18.50
N ALA A 232 -21.25 -12.03 -19.71
CA ALA A 232 -21.38 -13.03 -20.76
C ALA A 232 -20.40 -14.21 -20.60
N SER A 233 -19.47 -14.14 -19.65
CA SER A 233 -18.50 -15.21 -19.41
C SER A 233 -19.18 -16.47 -18.89
N THR A 234 -18.79 -17.62 -19.45
CA THR A 234 -19.21 -18.95 -18.99
C THR A 234 -18.26 -19.54 -17.94
N SER A 235 -17.19 -18.82 -17.57
CA SER A 235 -16.22 -19.25 -16.57
C SER A 235 -16.85 -19.27 -15.18
N ALA A 236 -16.78 -20.42 -14.51
CA ALA A 236 -17.20 -20.55 -13.12
C ALA A 236 -16.39 -19.65 -12.17
N GLU A 237 -15.15 -19.33 -12.52
CA GLU A 237 -14.30 -18.43 -11.74
C GLU A 237 -14.75 -16.97 -11.86
N VAL A 238 -15.09 -16.55 -13.08
CA VAL A 238 -15.69 -15.23 -13.33
C VAL A 238 -17.04 -15.11 -12.62
N GLY A 239 -17.85 -16.18 -12.64
CA GLY A 239 -19.10 -16.23 -11.88
C GLY A 239 -18.91 -16.04 -10.38
N ARG A 240 -17.87 -16.65 -9.79
CA ARG A 240 -17.51 -16.45 -8.37
C ARG A 240 -17.03 -15.02 -8.11
N PHE A 241 -16.18 -14.47 -8.97
CA PHE A 241 -15.70 -13.08 -8.84
C PHE A 241 -16.87 -12.08 -8.84
N ILE A 242 -17.79 -12.19 -9.81
CA ILE A 242 -18.98 -11.32 -9.86
C ILE A 242 -19.82 -11.49 -8.59
N LYS A 243 -20.02 -12.73 -8.13
CA LYS A 243 -20.79 -12.98 -6.91
C LYS A 243 -20.16 -12.30 -5.69
N ASN A 244 -18.86 -12.48 -5.46
CA ASN A 244 -18.15 -11.84 -4.36
C ASN A 244 -18.23 -10.31 -4.46
N LEU A 245 -18.06 -9.76 -5.66
CA LEU A 245 -18.14 -8.32 -5.91
C LEU A 245 -19.51 -7.74 -5.52
N LEU A 246 -20.60 -8.48 -5.78
CA LEU A 246 -21.96 -8.07 -5.39
C LEU A 246 -22.24 -8.28 -3.89
N GLU A 247 -21.65 -9.29 -3.26
CA GLU A 247 -21.81 -9.54 -1.82
C GLU A 247 -21.14 -8.47 -0.95
N ILE A 248 -20.05 -7.85 -1.43
CA ILE A 248 -19.35 -6.77 -0.73
C ILE A 248 -20.14 -5.45 -0.78
N SER A 249 -21.10 -5.32 -1.70
CA SER A 249 -21.95 -4.13 -1.85
C SER A 249 -23.44 -4.51 -1.92
N PRO A 250 -24.01 -5.10 -0.85
CA PRO A 250 -25.35 -5.69 -0.89
C PRO A 250 -26.47 -4.65 -1.07
N ASP A 251 -26.23 -3.39 -0.68
CA ASP A 251 -27.23 -2.31 -0.72
C ASP A 251 -27.30 -1.57 -2.07
N ILE A 252 -26.61 -2.06 -3.10
CA ILE A 252 -26.41 -1.38 -4.38
C ILE A 252 -27.28 -1.94 -5.53
N LEU A 253 -27.93 -3.11 -5.35
CA LEU A 253 -28.77 -3.75 -6.36
C LEU A 253 -30.27 -3.70 -6.04
#